data_AF-A0A852ZN64-F1
#
_entry.id   AF-A0A852ZN64-F1
#
_cell.length_a   1.000
_cell.length_b   1.000
_cell.length_c   1.000
_cell.angle_alpha   90.00
_cell.angle_beta   90.00
_cell.angle_gamma   90.00
#
_symmetry.space_group_name_H-M   'P 1'
#
loop_
_entity.id
_entity.type
_entity.pdbx_description
1 polymer ?
#
loop_
_entity_poly.entity_id
_entity_poly.type
_entity_poly.pdbx_seq_one_letter_code
_entity_poly.pdbx_strand_id
1 'polypeptide(L)'
;MDYDQFLTIVERGGGATGVGADRSTAATLQTLAERISPTEARHLAGELPPELGPLLFTAEPAEGFDVDEFIRRVAERGDMDLPTATRAASAVFTALSRALSEREFAHLVAQLPKDFVLVLPTGPEILPAGAFLERVAQRAQLHDGDASRVTDAVLQTLAERIAAGEVDDLISRLPSPLHDPLRAGRSVDADQAQRMSVERFLARVAEREGVTPQEAFVHARAVMTTLREAVGEEFHDVVAQLGPKYAALWSG
;
A
#
# COMPACT_ATOMS: atom_id res chain seq x y z
N MET A 1 12.68 -6.82 4.31
CA MET A 1 12.68 -5.89 5.47
C MET A 1 13.66 -6.41 6.51
N ASP A 2 14.38 -5.55 7.23
CA ASP A 2 15.24 -5.98 8.36
C ASP A 2 14.49 -5.92 9.72
N TYR A 3 15.10 -6.45 10.77
CA TYR A 3 14.50 -6.52 12.11
C TYR A 3 14.14 -5.15 12.69
N ASP A 4 15.06 -4.18 12.58
CA ASP A 4 14.88 -2.84 13.13
C ASP A 4 13.75 -2.08 12.41
N GLN A 5 13.64 -2.23 11.10
CA GLN A 5 12.53 -1.70 10.30
C GLN A 5 11.20 -2.32 10.72
N PHE A 6 11.18 -3.64 10.96
CA PHE A 6 9.98 -4.34 11.43
C PHE A 6 9.52 -3.78 12.78
N LEU A 7 10.43 -3.71 13.76
CA LEU A 7 10.11 -3.15 15.08
C LEU A 7 9.68 -1.69 15.00
N THR A 8 10.31 -0.87 14.15
CA THR A 8 9.92 0.54 13.96
C THR A 8 8.45 0.67 13.53
N ILE A 9 7.95 -0.24 12.71
CA ILE A 9 6.53 -0.25 12.30
C ILE A 9 5.64 -0.62 13.48
N VAL A 10 6.04 -1.65 14.25
CA VAL A 10 5.31 -2.09 15.44
C VAL A 10 5.25 -0.99 16.50
N GLU A 11 6.34 -0.28 16.75
CA GLU A 11 6.39 0.83 17.70
C GLU A 11 5.41 1.95 17.34
N ARG A 12 5.40 2.36 16.07
CA ARG A 12 4.53 3.42 15.56
C ARG A 12 3.05 3.09 15.67
N GLY A 13 2.67 1.82 15.46
CA GLY A 13 1.27 1.38 15.50
C GLY A 13 0.79 0.94 16.89
N GLY A 14 1.67 0.33 17.67
CA GLY A 14 1.33 -0.30 18.96
C GLY A 14 1.39 0.67 20.15
N GLY A 15 2.15 1.77 20.03
CA GLY A 15 2.34 2.73 21.11
C GLY A 15 3.29 2.27 22.22
N ALA A 16 4.07 1.20 21.97
CA ALA A 16 5.12 0.69 22.84
C ALA A 16 6.49 0.93 22.19
N THR A 17 7.55 1.12 22.98
CA THR A 17 8.92 1.38 22.48
C THR A 17 9.92 0.35 23.01
N GLY A 18 10.96 0.07 22.22
CA GLY A 18 12.03 -0.87 22.52
C GLY A 18 11.52 -2.20 23.02
N VAL A 19 11.86 -2.55 24.27
CA VAL A 19 11.48 -3.80 24.95
C VAL A 19 9.97 -4.08 24.89
N GLY A 20 9.12 -3.04 24.88
CA GLY A 20 7.68 -3.20 24.73
C GLY A 20 7.27 -3.68 23.33
N ALA A 21 7.94 -3.22 22.28
CA ALA A 21 7.69 -3.64 20.90
C ALA A 21 8.21 -5.06 20.63
N ASP A 22 9.39 -5.42 21.13
CA ASP A 22 9.90 -6.80 21.09
C ASP A 22 8.91 -7.78 21.74
N ARG A 23 8.45 -7.46 22.96
CA ARG A 23 7.51 -8.31 23.70
C ARG A 23 6.17 -8.43 22.99
N SER A 24 5.64 -7.32 22.48
CA SER A 24 4.40 -7.29 21.71
C SER A 24 4.48 -8.14 20.44
N THR A 25 5.63 -8.06 19.75
CA THR A 25 5.93 -8.85 18.56
C THR A 25 6.00 -10.33 18.89
N ALA A 26 6.75 -10.70 19.93
CA ALA A 26 6.86 -12.08 20.41
C ALA A 26 5.50 -12.67 20.79
N ALA A 27 4.73 -11.97 21.62
CA ALA A 27 3.40 -12.41 22.04
C ALA A 27 2.45 -12.62 20.85
N THR A 28 2.48 -11.72 19.87
CA THR A 28 1.61 -11.80 18.69
C THR A 28 2.03 -12.93 17.76
N LEU A 29 3.31 -13.04 17.41
CA LEU A 29 3.79 -14.07 16.47
C LEU A 29 3.66 -15.49 17.04
N GLN A 30 3.92 -15.68 18.33
CA GLN A 30 3.69 -16.98 18.99
C GLN A 30 2.21 -17.37 18.96
N THR A 31 1.32 -16.43 19.26
CA THR A 31 -0.13 -16.67 19.20
C THR A 31 -0.59 -16.92 17.75
N LEU A 32 0.00 -16.23 16.78
CA LEU A 32 -0.28 -16.45 15.36
C LEU A 32 0.16 -17.84 14.91
N ALA A 33 1.33 -18.31 15.35
CA ALA A 33 1.85 -19.64 15.04
C ALA A 33 0.90 -20.76 15.53
N GLU A 34 0.25 -20.57 16.68
CA GLU A 34 -0.78 -21.48 17.18
C GLU A 34 -2.06 -21.45 16.34
N ARG A 35 -2.38 -20.32 15.70
CA ARG A 35 -3.61 -20.15 14.93
C ARG A 35 -3.52 -20.70 13.51
N ILE A 36 -2.36 -20.60 12.88
CA ILE A 36 -2.17 -20.96 11.46
C ILE A 36 -1.59 -22.37 11.32
N SER A 37 -1.65 -22.92 10.10
CA SER A 37 -1.06 -24.24 9.85
C SER A 37 0.46 -24.24 10.12
N PRO A 38 1.04 -25.36 10.60
CA PRO A 38 2.50 -25.45 10.79
C PRO A 38 3.31 -25.23 9.51
N THR A 39 2.71 -25.49 8.34
CA THR A 39 3.31 -25.18 7.04
C THR A 39 3.34 -23.69 6.78
N GLU A 40 2.25 -22.98 7.07
CA GLU A 40 2.19 -21.53 6.93
C GLU A 40 3.14 -20.84 7.92
N ALA A 41 3.19 -21.29 9.18
CA ALA A 41 4.11 -20.74 10.17
C ALA A 41 5.58 -20.89 9.74
N ARG A 42 5.97 -22.04 9.17
CA ARG A 42 7.30 -22.25 8.59
C ARG A 42 7.56 -21.38 7.37
N HIS A 43 6.55 -21.13 6.55
CA HIS A 43 6.66 -20.26 5.39
C HIS A 43 6.90 -18.81 5.83
N LEU A 44 6.08 -18.28 6.75
CA LEU A 44 6.32 -16.94 7.33
C LEU A 44 7.72 -16.81 7.95
N ALA A 45 8.18 -17.83 8.67
CA ALA A 45 9.51 -17.81 9.28
C ALA A 45 10.65 -17.70 8.25
N GLY A 46 10.42 -18.12 7.00
CA GLY A 46 11.39 -17.99 5.91
C GLY A 46 11.42 -16.59 5.27
N GLU A 47 10.31 -15.85 5.32
CA GLU A 47 10.17 -14.52 4.72
C GLU A 47 10.48 -13.38 5.69
N LEU A 48 10.40 -13.64 7.01
CA LEU A 48 10.65 -12.64 8.04
C LEU A 48 12.14 -12.55 8.44
N PRO A 49 12.55 -11.43 9.08
CA PRO A 49 13.86 -11.33 9.72
C PRO A 49 14.20 -12.57 10.56
N PRO A 50 15.44 -13.11 10.47
CA PRO A 50 15.83 -14.36 11.12
C PRO A 50 15.57 -14.40 12.64
N GLU A 51 15.59 -13.24 13.30
CA GLU A 51 15.32 -13.07 14.73
C GLU A 51 13.86 -13.43 15.10
N LEU A 52 12.93 -13.28 14.15
CA LEU A 52 11.50 -13.57 14.35
C LEU A 52 11.15 -15.04 14.08
N GLY A 53 11.95 -15.74 13.28
CA GLY A 53 11.70 -17.14 12.91
C GLY A 53 11.45 -18.08 14.11
N PRO A 54 12.25 -18.02 15.19
CA PRO A 54 12.02 -18.85 16.39
C PRO A 54 10.65 -18.65 17.06
N LEU A 55 10.02 -17.48 16.89
CA LEU A 55 8.71 -17.17 17.48
C LEU A 55 7.56 -17.85 16.74
N LEU A 56 7.79 -18.27 15.50
CA LEU A 56 6.81 -18.93 14.64
C LEU A 56 6.94 -20.46 14.65
N PHE A 57 7.92 -20.99 15.36
CA PHE A 57 8.11 -22.43 15.42
C PHE A 57 7.09 -23.08 16.36
N THR A 58 6.23 -23.93 15.79
CA THR A 58 5.35 -24.83 16.56
C THR A 58 5.34 -26.22 15.94
N ALA A 59 5.28 -27.24 16.80
CA ALA A 59 5.08 -28.63 16.40
C ALA A 59 3.60 -29.06 16.53
N GLU A 60 2.77 -28.22 17.16
CA GLU A 60 1.36 -28.50 17.41
C GLU A 60 0.50 -28.21 16.17
N PRO A 61 -0.63 -28.92 15.99
CA PRO A 61 -1.62 -28.56 14.98
C PRO A 61 -2.20 -27.16 15.22
N ALA A 62 -2.70 -26.54 14.14
CA ALA A 62 -3.40 -25.26 14.23
C ALA A 62 -4.64 -25.36 15.13
N GLU A 63 -4.74 -24.47 16.11
CA GLU A 63 -5.90 -24.34 16.98
C GLU A 63 -6.96 -23.44 16.34
N GLY A 64 -8.23 -23.81 16.48
CA GLY A 64 -9.36 -23.01 16.00
C GLY A 64 -9.85 -22.04 17.07
N PHE A 65 -9.39 -20.79 17.02
CA PHE A 65 -9.91 -19.71 17.87
C PHE A 65 -10.17 -18.42 17.09
N ASP A 66 -11.00 -17.55 17.68
CA ASP A 66 -11.46 -16.27 17.14
C ASP A 66 -10.50 -15.12 17.49
N VAL A 67 -10.80 -13.91 17.00
CA VAL A 67 -9.95 -12.73 17.22
C VAL A 67 -9.93 -12.30 18.70
N ASP A 68 -11.05 -12.47 19.42
CA ASP A 68 -11.13 -12.09 20.83
C ASP A 68 -10.22 -12.98 21.70
N GLU A 69 -10.23 -14.29 21.46
CA GLU A 69 -9.32 -15.24 22.10
C GLU A 69 -7.86 -14.99 21.69
N PHE A 70 -7.61 -14.66 20.42
CA PHE A 70 -6.29 -14.25 19.95
C PHE A 70 -5.76 -13.06 20.77
N ILE A 71 -6.56 -12.00 20.91
CA ILE A 71 -6.19 -10.80 21.68
C ILE A 71 -5.97 -11.13 23.15
N ARG A 72 -6.80 -11.99 23.75
CA ARG A 72 -6.62 -12.43 25.14
C ARG A 72 -5.27 -13.12 25.34
N ARG A 73 -4.88 -14.03 24.45
CA ARG A 73 -3.58 -14.71 24.50
C ARG A 73 -2.41 -13.75 24.31
N VAL A 74 -2.53 -12.79 23.39
CA VAL A 74 -1.51 -11.74 23.20
C VAL A 74 -1.38 -10.89 24.46
N ALA A 75 -2.49 -10.51 25.09
CA ALA A 75 -2.50 -9.74 26.34
C ALA A 75 -1.78 -10.49 27.48
N GLU A 76 -2.08 -11.78 27.65
CA GLU A 76 -1.48 -12.63 28.67
C GLU A 76 0.02 -12.84 28.44
N ARG A 77 0.44 -13.15 27.21
CA ARG A 77 1.87 -13.33 26.86
C ARG A 77 2.66 -12.04 26.94
N GLY A 78 2.01 -10.94 26.60
CA GLY A 78 2.59 -9.60 26.57
C GLY A 78 2.63 -8.90 27.92
N ASP A 79 1.94 -9.43 28.93
CA ASP A 79 1.70 -8.76 30.22
C ASP A 79 1.13 -7.33 30.00
N MET A 80 0.03 -7.27 29.25
CA MET A 80 -0.63 -6.01 28.85
C MET A 80 -2.16 -6.11 28.92
N ASP A 81 -2.84 -4.96 28.92
CA ASP A 81 -4.30 -4.94 28.85
C ASP A 81 -4.84 -5.24 27.44
N LEU A 82 -6.12 -5.62 27.34
CA LEU A 82 -6.75 -5.99 26.06
C LEU A 82 -6.69 -4.86 25.01
N PRO A 83 -6.95 -3.58 25.33
CA PRO A 83 -6.80 -2.50 24.34
C PRO A 83 -5.38 -2.35 23.80
N THR A 84 -4.37 -2.53 24.66
CA THR A 84 -2.96 -2.48 24.25
C THR A 84 -2.58 -3.70 23.41
N ALA A 85 -3.03 -4.89 23.79
CA ALA A 85 -2.86 -6.11 22.99
C ALA A 85 -3.51 -5.99 21.61
N THR A 86 -4.68 -5.36 21.52
CA THR A 86 -5.35 -5.09 20.24
C THR A 86 -4.49 -4.21 19.34
N ARG A 87 -4.01 -3.07 19.85
CA ARG A 87 -3.12 -2.18 19.07
C ARG A 87 -1.81 -2.84 18.69
N ALA A 88 -1.21 -3.59 19.62
CA ALA A 88 0.01 -4.35 19.38
C ALA A 88 -0.17 -5.39 18.26
N ALA A 89 -1.23 -6.19 18.33
CA ALA A 89 -1.56 -7.16 17.29
C ALA A 89 -1.76 -6.49 15.94
N SER A 90 -2.54 -5.40 15.88
CA SER A 90 -2.73 -4.63 14.63
C SER A 90 -1.44 -4.08 14.05
N ALA A 91 -0.55 -3.59 14.91
CA ALA A 91 0.75 -3.07 14.49
C ALA A 91 1.66 -4.18 13.93
N VAL A 92 1.64 -5.37 14.53
CA VAL A 92 2.38 -6.54 14.03
C VAL A 92 1.78 -7.03 12.71
N PHE A 93 0.46 -7.13 12.55
CA PHE A 93 -0.14 -7.47 11.25
C PHE A 93 0.17 -6.43 10.17
N THR A 94 0.26 -5.15 10.54
CA THR A 94 0.74 -4.09 9.63
C THR A 94 2.19 -4.29 9.24
N ALA A 95 3.07 -4.64 10.19
CA ALA A 95 4.47 -4.95 9.91
C ALA A 95 4.60 -6.19 9.00
N LEU A 96 3.82 -7.25 9.26
CA LEU A 96 3.74 -8.44 8.40
C LEU A 96 3.32 -8.08 6.97
N SER A 97 2.29 -7.23 6.80
CA SER A 97 1.84 -6.82 5.45
C SER A 97 2.87 -6.06 4.62
N ARG A 98 3.87 -5.45 5.29
CA ARG A 98 4.98 -4.74 4.64
C ARG A 98 6.24 -5.58 4.50
N ALA A 99 6.38 -6.61 5.32
CA ALA A 99 7.51 -7.52 5.29
C ALA A 99 7.33 -8.62 4.23
N LEU A 100 6.09 -9.04 4.00
CA LEU A 100 5.69 -10.07 3.06
C LEU A 100 5.25 -9.47 1.72
N SER A 101 5.32 -10.26 0.64
CA SER A 101 4.66 -9.89 -0.61
C SER A 101 3.14 -9.88 -0.46
N GLU A 102 2.43 -9.16 -1.34
CA GLU A 102 0.95 -9.12 -1.31
C GLU A 102 0.32 -10.52 -1.37
N ARG A 103 0.91 -11.41 -2.18
CA ARG A 103 0.45 -12.79 -2.36
C ARG A 103 0.61 -13.60 -1.08
N GLU A 104 1.74 -13.46 -0.38
CA GLU A 104 2.02 -14.16 0.87
C GLU A 104 1.13 -13.66 2.00
N PHE A 105 0.97 -12.33 2.10
CA PHE A 105 0.08 -11.76 3.09
C PHE A 105 -1.38 -12.18 2.84
N ALA A 106 -1.83 -12.22 1.59
CA ALA A 106 -3.15 -12.73 1.23
C ALA A 106 -3.32 -14.21 1.60
N HIS A 107 -2.27 -15.03 1.44
CA HIS A 107 -2.29 -16.44 1.83
C HIS A 107 -2.40 -16.62 3.34
N LEU A 108 -1.64 -15.84 4.12
CA LEU A 108 -1.78 -15.75 5.57
C LEU A 108 -3.21 -15.39 5.98
N VAL A 109 -3.76 -14.30 5.42
CA VAL A 109 -5.11 -13.83 5.72
C VAL A 109 -6.17 -14.89 5.41
N ALA A 110 -5.99 -15.67 4.34
CA ALA A 110 -6.91 -16.75 3.96
C ALA A 110 -6.99 -17.89 5.00
N GLN A 111 -6.01 -18.02 5.90
CA GLN A 111 -6.03 -19.00 7.00
C GLN A 111 -6.75 -18.49 8.26
N LEU A 112 -7.06 -17.20 8.31
CA LEU A 112 -7.66 -16.56 9.48
C LEU A 112 -9.19 -16.51 9.36
N PRO A 113 -9.93 -16.62 10.47
CA PRO A 113 -11.37 -16.40 10.45
C PRO A 113 -11.68 -14.92 10.21
N LYS A 114 -12.89 -14.64 9.69
CA LYS A 114 -13.26 -13.32 9.12
C LYS A 114 -13.23 -12.17 10.12
N ASP A 115 -13.42 -12.47 11.39
CA ASP A 115 -13.38 -11.54 12.51
C ASP A 115 -11.98 -10.96 12.77
N PHE A 116 -10.91 -11.59 12.28
CA PHE A 116 -9.55 -11.00 12.30
C PHE A 116 -9.46 -9.70 11.50
N VAL A 117 -10.47 -9.33 10.70
CA VAL A 117 -10.58 -8.00 10.07
C VAL A 117 -10.38 -6.84 11.06
N LEU A 118 -10.64 -7.05 12.36
CA LEU A 118 -10.43 -6.06 13.42
C LEU A 118 -8.95 -5.76 13.71
N VAL A 119 -8.06 -6.70 13.45
CA VAL A 119 -6.61 -6.58 13.69
C VAL A 119 -5.78 -6.56 12.42
N LEU A 120 -6.36 -6.99 11.29
CA LEU A 120 -5.68 -6.84 10.01
C LEU A 120 -5.50 -5.36 9.67
N PRO A 121 -4.42 -4.99 8.96
CA PRO A 121 -4.33 -3.69 8.36
C PRO A 121 -5.56 -3.53 7.46
N THR A 122 -6.35 -2.49 7.74
CA THR A 122 -7.17 -1.90 6.69
C THR A 122 -6.20 -1.62 5.55
N GLY A 123 -6.48 -2.13 4.34
CA GLY A 123 -5.61 -1.98 3.17
C GLY A 123 -5.13 -0.52 3.02
N PRO A 124 -4.06 -0.26 2.24
CA PRO A 124 -3.38 1.04 2.24
C PRO A 124 -4.43 2.14 2.27
N GLU A 125 -4.40 3.00 3.29
CA GLU A 125 -5.42 4.01 3.51
C GLU A 125 -5.59 4.77 2.19
N ILE A 126 -6.64 4.43 1.45
CA ILE A 126 -6.84 4.97 0.10
C ILE A 126 -6.99 6.46 0.33
N LEU A 127 -6.00 7.23 -0.12
CA LEU A 127 -5.96 8.66 0.09
C LEU A 127 -7.31 9.23 -0.39
N PRO A 128 -8.13 9.83 0.49
CA PRO A 128 -9.43 10.34 0.08
C PRO A 128 -9.28 11.32 -1.09
N ALA A 129 -10.19 11.29 -2.05
CA ALA A 129 -10.06 12.09 -3.27
C ALA A 129 -9.84 13.58 -2.97
N GLY A 130 -10.53 14.14 -1.96
CA GLY A 130 -10.31 15.51 -1.52
C GLY A 130 -8.87 15.78 -1.07
N ALA A 131 -8.28 14.89 -0.27
CA ALA A 131 -6.89 15.01 0.18
C ALA A 131 -5.89 14.81 -0.97
N PHE A 132 -6.19 13.94 -1.93
CA PHE A 132 -5.41 13.80 -3.16
C PHE A 132 -5.41 15.12 -3.96
N LEU A 133 -6.59 15.71 -4.19
CA LEU A 133 -6.74 16.94 -4.94
C LEU A 133 -6.10 18.14 -4.22
N GLU A 134 -6.21 18.22 -2.90
CA GLU A 134 -5.56 19.26 -2.09
C GLU A 134 -4.02 19.20 -2.23
N ARG A 135 -3.46 17.99 -2.17
CA ARG A 135 -2.03 17.74 -2.39
C ARG A 135 -1.58 18.13 -3.80
N VAL A 136 -2.37 17.83 -4.82
CA VAL A 136 -2.11 18.27 -6.20
C VAL A 136 -2.16 19.80 -6.29
N ALA A 137 -3.21 20.42 -5.74
CA ALA A 137 -3.37 21.87 -5.74
C ALA A 137 -2.17 22.58 -5.11
N GLN A 138 -1.72 22.10 -3.95
CA GLN A 138 -0.56 22.64 -3.23
C GLN A 138 0.73 22.51 -4.06
N ARG A 139 0.98 21.35 -4.66
CA ARG A 139 2.20 21.10 -5.46
C ARG A 139 2.23 21.88 -6.77
N ALA A 140 1.08 22.03 -7.42
CA ALA A 140 0.95 22.76 -8.68
C ALA A 140 0.66 24.26 -8.48
N GLN A 141 0.51 24.74 -7.23
CA GLN A 141 0.15 26.13 -6.90
C GLN A 141 -1.16 26.58 -7.55
N LEU A 142 -2.16 25.69 -7.56
CA LEU A 142 -3.47 25.92 -8.16
C LEU A 142 -4.44 26.55 -7.14
N HIS A 143 -5.41 27.31 -7.65
CA HIS A 143 -6.55 27.79 -6.87
C HIS A 143 -7.71 26.78 -6.92
N ASP A 144 -8.65 26.89 -5.98
CA ASP A 144 -9.73 25.92 -5.76
C ASP A 144 -10.57 25.67 -7.02
N GLY A 145 -10.70 24.39 -7.40
CA GLY A 145 -11.47 23.92 -8.56
C GLY A 145 -10.64 23.44 -9.75
N ASP A 146 -9.39 23.87 -9.88
CA ASP A 146 -8.54 23.49 -11.01
C ASP A 146 -7.85 22.13 -10.82
N ALA A 147 -7.59 21.73 -9.58
CA ALA A 147 -6.90 20.49 -9.27
C ALA A 147 -7.61 19.24 -9.79
N SER A 148 -8.96 19.22 -9.82
CA SER A 148 -9.72 18.10 -10.40
C SER A 148 -9.45 17.97 -11.90
N ARG A 149 -9.56 19.09 -12.64
CA ARG A 149 -9.35 19.10 -14.09
C ARG A 149 -7.92 18.70 -14.47
N VAL A 150 -6.95 19.21 -13.72
CA VAL A 150 -5.53 18.85 -13.86
C VAL A 150 -5.31 17.36 -13.57
N THR A 151 -5.87 16.85 -12.49
CA THR A 151 -5.77 15.44 -12.11
C THR A 151 -6.38 14.54 -13.18
N ASP A 152 -7.58 14.87 -13.67
CA ASP A 152 -8.28 14.11 -14.70
C ASP A 152 -7.48 14.06 -16.00
N ALA A 153 -6.94 15.20 -16.44
CA ALA A 153 -6.16 15.29 -17.66
C ALA A 153 -4.89 14.42 -17.59
N VAL A 154 -4.18 14.45 -16.46
CA VAL A 154 -2.96 13.66 -16.28
C VAL A 154 -3.29 12.18 -16.13
N LEU A 155 -4.26 11.80 -15.30
CA LEU A 155 -4.64 10.39 -15.10
C LEU A 155 -5.17 9.75 -16.38
N GLN A 156 -5.97 10.48 -17.17
CA GLN A 156 -6.44 9.98 -18.46
C GLN A 156 -5.26 9.78 -19.43
N THR A 157 -4.30 10.71 -19.49
CA THR A 157 -3.12 10.56 -20.35
C THR A 157 -2.21 9.43 -19.88
N LEU A 158 -2.11 9.21 -18.56
CA LEU A 158 -1.38 8.10 -17.97
C LEU A 158 -2.01 6.76 -18.34
N ALA A 159 -3.33 6.63 -18.22
CA ALA A 159 -4.05 5.42 -18.59
C ALA A 159 -3.96 5.07 -20.08
N GLU A 160 -3.82 6.07 -20.96
CA GLU A 160 -3.51 5.84 -22.39
C GLU A 160 -2.09 5.31 -22.62
N ARG A 161 -1.18 5.57 -21.68
CA ARG A 161 0.25 5.26 -21.79
C ARG A 161 0.65 3.96 -21.10
N ILE A 162 -0.12 3.43 -20.16
CA ILE A 162 0.24 2.19 -19.45
C ILE A 162 -0.64 1.02 -19.91
N ALA A 163 -0.20 -0.21 -19.63
CA ALA A 163 -0.97 -1.39 -19.99
C ALA A 163 -2.31 -1.42 -19.25
N ALA A 164 -3.33 -2.04 -19.85
CA ALA A 164 -4.68 -2.06 -19.28
C ALA A 164 -4.76 -2.72 -17.89
N GLY A 165 -3.92 -3.72 -17.61
CA GLY A 165 -3.82 -4.34 -16.28
C GLY A 165 -3.38 -3.33 -15.21
N GLU A 166 -2.36 -2.53 -15.51
CA GLU A 166 -1.85 -1.48 -14.61
C GLU A 166 -2.90 -0.40 -14.33
N VAL A 167 -3.76 -0.10 -15.32
CA VAL A 167 -4.90 0.80 -15.11
C VAL A 167 -5.90 0.19 -14.13
N ASP A 168 -6.17 -1.11 -14.26
CA ASP A 168 -7.08 -1.84 -13.38
C ASP A 168 -6.51 -1.90 -11.94
N ASP A 169 -5.20 -2.08 -11.81
CA ASP A 169 -4.48 -2.05 -10.52
C ASP A 169 -4.58 -0.66 -9.88
N LEU A 170 -4.33 0.42 -10.63
CA LEU A 170 -4.52 1.80 -10.14
C LEU A 170 -5.96 2.07 -9.70
N ILE A 171 -6.96 1.60 -10.44
CA ILE A 171 -8.38 1.74 -10.06
C ILE A 171 -8.67 1.05 -8.72
N SER A 172 -8.04 -0.10 -8.45
CA SER A 172 -8.23 -0.82 -7.18
C SER A 172 -7.65 -0.08 -5.96
N ARG A 173 -6.69 0.83 -6.18
CA ARG A 173 -5.95 1.55 -5.12
C ARG A 173 -6.29 3.02 -4.99
N LEU A 174 -7.05 3.57 -5.93
CA LEU A 174 -7.48 4.97 -5.90
C LEU A 174 -8.95 5.12 -5.49
N PRO A 175 -9.34 6.25 -4.88
CA PRO A 175 -10.72 6.51 -4.52
C PRO A 175 -11.60 6.66 -5.76
N SER A 176 -12.88 6.28 -5.66
CA SER A 176 -13.81 6.22 -6.79
C SER A 176 -13.93 7.49 -7.65
N PRO A 177 -13.82 8.73 -7.12
CA PRO A 177 -13.86 9.94 -7.96
C PRO A 177 -12.72 10.04 -8.97
N LEU A 178 -11.62 9.31 -8.78
CA LEU A 178 -10.47 9.32 -9.70
C LEU A 178 -10.53 8.20 -10.75
N HIS A 179 -11.56 7.36 -10.73
CA HIS A 179 -11.64 6.20 -11.62
C HIS A 179 -12.04 6.56 -13.05
N ASP A 180 -12.92 7.53 -13.23
CA ASP A 180 -13.46 7.88 -14.54
C ASP A 180 -12.39 8.38 -15.54
N PRO A 181 -11.43 9.27 -15.18
CA PRO A 181 -10.34 9.60 -16.10
C PRO A 181 -9.47 8.39 -16.47
N LEU A 182 -9.22 7.48 -15.52
CA LEU A 182 -8.46 6.25 -15.78
C LEU A 182 -9.21 5.33 -16.77
N ARG A 183 -10.51 5.10 -16.54
CA ARG A 183 -11.36 4.33 -17.45
C ARG A 183 -11.44 4.95 -18.84
N ALA A 184 -11.51 6.28 -18.92
CA ALA A 184 -11.57 6.99 -20.19
C ALA A 184 -10.27 6.92 -21.01
N GLY A 185 -9.12 6.78 -20.35
CA GLY A 185 -7.82 6.61 -21.02
C GLY A 185 -7.45 5.17 -21.31
N ARG A 186 -8.10 4.20 -20.68
CA ARG A 186 -7.82 2.76 -20.83
C ARG A 186 -8.02 2.31 -22.28
N SER A 187 -6.92 1.98 -22.96
CA SER A 187 -6.96 1.40 -24.32
C SER A 187 -7.39 -0.07 -24.27
N VAL A 188 -8.24 -0.49 -25.21
CA VAL A 188 -8.57 -1.92 -25.46
C VAL A 188 -7.49 -2.58 -26.34
N ASP A 189 -6.75 -1.78 -27.11
CA ASP A 189 -5.68 -2.24 -27.99
C ASP A 189 -4.32 -2.15 -27.28
N ALA A 190 -3.76 -3.32 -26.93
CA ALA A 190 -2.46 -3.44 -26.25
C ALA A 190 -1.29 -2.82 -27.05
N ASP A 191 -1.42 -2.72 -28.37
CA ASP A 191 -0.39 -2.20 -29.28
C ASP A 191 -0.28 -0.65 -29.27
N GLN A 192 -1.25 0.06 -28.70
CA GLN A 192 -1.20 1.53 -28.54
C GLN A 192 -0.55 1.97 -27.21
N ALA A 193 -0.65 1.14 -26.16
CA ALA A 193 -0.22 1.45 -24.80
C ALA A 193 1.31 1.53 -24.58
N GLN A 194 2.15 1.47 -25.63
CA GLN A 194 3.61 1.45 -25.47
C GLN A 194 4.36 2.55 -26.21
N ARG A 195 3.69 3.43 -26.97
CA ARG A 195 4.36 4.44 -27.81
C ARG A 195 3.86 5.87 -27.59
N MET A 196 3.97 6.36 -26.36
CA MET A 196 3.95 7.81 -26.11
C MET A 196 5.32 8.24 -25.59
N SER A 197 5.93 9.22 -26.26
CA SER A 197 7.09 9.91 -25.69
C SER A 197 6.63 10.85 -24.58
N VAL A 198 7.55 11.28 -23.71
CA VAL A 198 7.24 12.25 -22.65
C VAL A 198 6.77 13.58 -23.23
N GLU A 199 7.33 14.00 -24.37
CA GLU A 199 6.91 15.23 -25.06
C GLU A 199 5.48 15.12 -25.58
N ARG A 200 5.09 13.96 -26.13
CA ARG A 200 3.71 13.73 -26.58
C ARG A 200 2.75 13.59 -25.41
N PHE A 201 3.17 12.98 -24.30
CA PHE A 201 2.40 12.94 -23.06
C PHE A 201 2.10 14.35 -22.56
N LEU A 202 3.12 15.19 -22.42
CA LEU A 202 2.97 16.58 -21.97
C LEU A 202 2.14 17.42 -22.93
N ALA A 203 2.31 17.24 -24.25
CA ALA A 203 1.50 17.94 -25.25
C ALA A 203 0.01 17.56 -25.13
N ARG A 204 -0.29 16.29 -24.83
CA ARG A 204 -1.66 15.81 -24.70
C ARG A 204 -2.31 16.24 -23.38
N VAL A 205 -1.54 16.29 -22.29
CA VAL A 205 -1.96 16.92 -21.02
C VAL A 205 -2.26 18.41 -21.26
N ALA A 206 -1.35 19.14 -21.91
CA ALA A 206 -1.53 20.55 -22.25
C ALA A 206 -2.79 20.82 -23.10
N GLU A 207 -3.05 19.97 -24.10
CA GLU A 207 -4.26 20.04 -24.95
C GLU A 207 -5.54 19.83 -24.13
N ARG A 208 -5.57 18.84 -23.23
CA ARG A 208 -6.73 18.55 -22.37
C ARG A 208 -7.03 19.68 -21.39
N GLU A 209 -5.99 20.33 -20.90
CA GLU A 209 -6.12 21.40 -19.90
C GLU A 209 -6.28 22.80 -20.54
N GLY A 210 -5.91 22.97 -21.81
CA GLY A 210 -5.87 24.27 -22.48
C GLY A 210 -4.72 25.17 -22.02
N VAL A 211 -3.58 24.58 -21.64
CA VAL A 211 -2.40 25.28 -21.07
C VAL A 211 -1.15 25.09 -21.92
N THR A 212 -0.03 25.70 -21.52
CA THR A 212 1.26 25.50 -22.18
C THR A 212 1.91 24.15 -21.80
N PRO A 213 2.80 23.59 -22.63
CA PRO A 213 3.57 22.39 -22.26
C PRO A 213 4.39 22.53 -20.97
N GLN A 214 4.82 23.75 -20.64
CA GLN A 214 5.56 24.06 -19.41
C GLN A 214 4.65 23.97 -18.17
N GLU A 215 3.44 24.51 -18.24
CA GLU A 215 2.43 24.37 -17.18
C GLU A 215 2.02 22.90 -17.03
N ALA A 216 1.74 22.22 -18.14
CA ALA A 216 1.42 20.80 -18.15
C ALA A 216 2.53 19.94 -17.51
N PHE A 217 3.80 20.32 -17.65
CA PHE A 217 4.90 19.64 -16.97
C PHE A 217 4.84 19.79 -15.45
N VAL A 218 4.59 20.99 -14.94
CA VAL A 218 4.42 21.25 -13.50
C VAL A 218 3.24 20.45 -12.95
N HIS A 219 2.12 20.48 -13.66
CA HIS A 219 0.89 19.78 -13.31
C HIS A 219 1.07 18.26 -13.32
N ALA A 220 1.66 17.70 -14.38
CA ALA A 220 1.98 16.28 -14.46
C ALA A 220 2.91 15.85 -13.31
N ARG A 221 3.91 16.65 -12.96
CA ARG A 221 4.80 16.35 -11.83
C ARG A 221 4.06 16.35 -10.49
N ALA A 222 3.16 17.30 -10.27
CA ALA A 222 2.34 17.37 -9.05
C ALA A 222 1.44 16.13 -8.89
N VAL A 223 0.77 15.72 -9.97
CA VAL A 223 -0.11 14.55 -9.97
C VAL A 223 0.70 13.26 -9.82
N MET A 224 1.78 13.06 -10.58
CA MET A 224 2.61 11.85 -10.50
C MET A 224 3.28 11.67 -9.13
N THR A 225 3.70 12.77 -8.49
CA THR A 225 4.24 12.73 -7.12
C THR A 225 3.16 12.35 -6.10
N THR A 226 1.96 12.91 -6.24
CA THR A 226 0.83 12.58 -5.35
C THR A 226 0.36 11.15 -5.57
N LEU A 227 0.36 10.66 -6.81
CA LEU A 227 0.04 9.28 -7.16
C LEU A 227 1.02 8.31 -6.52
N ARG A 228 2.33 8.57 -6.59
CA ARG A 228 3.35 7.75 -5.92
C ARG A 228 3.08 7.60 -4.42
N GLU A 229 2.72 8.69 -3.76
CA GLU A 229 2.39 8.67 -2.33
C GLU A 229 1.09 7.91 -2.03
N ALA A 230 0.11 7.98 -2.93
CA ALA A 230 -1.20 7.36 -2.75
C ALA A 230 -1.18 5.84 -2.99
N VAL A 231 -0.41 5.36 -3.98
CA VAL A 231 -0.40 3.94 -4.36
C VAL A 231 0.81 3.15 -3.84
N GLY A 232 1.83 3.82 -3.32
CA GLY A 232 2.97 3.16 -2.67
C GLY A 232 3.78 2.29 -3.63
N GLU A 233 3.96 1.01 -3.29
CA GLU A 233 4.81 0.08 -4.05
C GLU A 233 4.30 -0.18 -5.47
N GLU A 234 2.98 -0.11 -5.70
CA GLU A 234 2.35 -0.23 -7.02
C GLU A 234 2.82 0.85 -8.02
N PHE A 235 3.36 1.96 -7.51
CA PHE A 235 3.95 2.98 -8.39
C PHE A 235 5.18 2.44 -9.16
N HIS A 236 5.85 1.40 -8.65
CA HIS A 236 7.00 0.81 -9.35
C HIS A 236 6.61 0.19 -10.68
N ASP A 237 5.44 -0.46 -10.77
CA ASP A 237 4.99 -1.09 -12.02
C ASP A 237 4.60 -0.03 -13.06
N VAL A 238 3.96 1.06 -12.62
CA VAL A 238 3.73 2.27 -13.44
C VAL A 238 5.06 2.83 -13.97
N VAL A 239 6.08 2.97 -13.13
CA VAL A 239 7.41 3.46 -13.53
C VAL A 239 8.07 2.53 -14.55
N ALA A 240 7.95 1.21 -14.37
CA ALA A 240 8.50 0.22 -15.29
C ALA A 240 7.89 0.36 -16.70
N GLN A 241 6.59 0.63 -16.80
CA GLN A 241 5.91 0.83 -18.09
C GLN A 241 6.26 2.17 -18.77
N LEU A 242 6.47 3.23 -18.00
CA LEU A 242 6.82 4.56 -18.53
C LEU A 242 8.26 4.61 -19.04
N GLY A 243 9.19 3.96 -18.33
CA GLY A 243 10.61 3.94 -18.63
C GLY A 243 11.36 5.23 -18.21
N PRO A 244 12.70 5.23 -18.32
CA PRO A 244 13.57 6.22 -17.67
C PRO A 244 13.40 7.66 -18.18
N LYS A 245 12.88 7.85 -19.40
CA LYS A 245 12.67 9.19 -19.99
C LYS A 245 11.62 10.02 -19.23
N TYR A 246 10.73 9.36 -18.49
CA TYR A 246 9.68 10.02 -17.71
C TYR A 246 10.12 10.38 -16.29
N ALA A 247 11.32 9.96 -15.86
CA ALA A 247 11.79 10.10 -14.49
C ALA A 247 11.63 11.52 -13.90
N ALA A 248 11.82 12.56 -14.73
CA ALA A 248 11.67 13.96 -14.33
C ALA A 248 10.29 14.33 -13.75
N LEU A 249 9.25 13.54 -14.03
CA LEU A 249 7.89 13.76 -13.49
C LEU A 249 7.70 13.30 -12.05
N TRP A 250 8.63 12.54 -11.47
CA TRP A 250 8.54 12.09 -10.07
C TRP A 250 9.86 12.16 -9.31
N SER A 251 10.95 12.56 -9.97
CA SER A 251 12.21 12.85 -9.29
C SER A 251 12.16 14.27 -8.68
N GLY A 252 12.42 14.36 -7.39
CA GLY A 252 12.22 15.56 -6.59
C GLY A 252 12.42 15.25 -5.12
#